data_AF-A0A7V0JIA7-F1
#
_entry.id   AF-A0A7V0JIA7-F1
#
_cell.length_a   1.000
_cell.length_b   1.000
_cell.length_c   1.000
_cell.angle_alpha   90.00
_cell.angle_beta   90.00
_cell.angle_gamma   90.00
#
_symmetry.space_group_name_H-M   'P 1'
#
loop_
_entity.id
_entity.type
_entity.pdbx_description
1 polymer ?
#
loop_
_entity_poly.entity_id
_entity_poly.type
_entity_poly.pdbx_seq_one_letter_code
_entity_poly.pdbx_strand_id
1 'polypeptide(L)'
;MTNVKGISPEAAVGKVDRRQPATPPTPEESKREKSGVESIPKDEIHVDKERRDEARLVDNARLLLDELPEVRSDKVELAKRRLEAGYYDRPEVLGKTAGKILDSESQEKAIPIKVEDDAGRKTTSGNLREGERAEQIRRRLGSGYYEQAEILDETARRILKKNT
;
A
#
# COMPACT_ATOMS: atom_id res chain seq x y z
N MET A 1 -49.16 13.91 -30.37
CA MET A 1 -48.53 14.73 -31.42
C MET A 1 -47.98 16.00 -30.76
N THR A 2 -46.68 16.03 -30.48
CA THR A 2 -45.99 17.21 -29.91
C THR A 2 -44.58 17.25 -30.51
N ASN A 3 -44.26 18.41 -31.10
CA ASN A 3 -43.14 18.70 -31.99
C ASN A 3 -41.75 18.56 -31.33
N VAL A 4 -40.83 17.86 -32.00
CA VAL A 4 -39.38 17.91 -31.75
C VAL A 4 -38.77 18.90 -32.72
N LYS A 5 -38.06 19.91 -32.20
CA LYS A 5 -37.50 21.03 -32.96
C LYS A 5 -36.05 20.72 -33.36
N GLY A 6 -35.83 20.64 -34.68
CA GLY A 6 -34.62 20.90 -35.47
C GLY A 6 -33.23 20.66 -34.88
N ILE A 7 -32.55 19.63 -35.39
CA ILE A 7 -31.09 19.55 -35.50
C ILE A 7 -30.75 19.69 -36.99
N SER A 8 -30.10 20.78 -37.36
CA SER A 8 -29.51 20.96 -38.70
C SER A 8 -28.05 20.52 -38.67
N PRO A 9 -27.58 19.69 -39.62
CA PRO A 9 -26.17 19.61 -39.95
C PRO A 9 -25.96 19.98 -41.42
N GLU A 10 -25.56 21.21 -41.69
CA GLU A 10 -25.21 21.61 -43.07
C GLU A 10 -23.83 22.30 -43.11
N ALA A 11 -22.94 21.62 -43.82
CA ALA A 11 -21.90 22.12 -44.72
C ALA A 11 -20.87 23.16 -44.22
N ALA A 12 -19.66 22.66 -43.97
CA ALA A 12 -18.43 23.41 -44.26
C ALA A 12 -17.27 22.44 -44.60
N VAL A 13 -17.38 21.73 -45.72
CA VAL A 13 -16.26 20.96 -46.31
C VAL A 13 -15.60 21.84 -47.37
N GLY A 14 -14.60 22.62 -46.95
CA GLY A 14 -13.74 23.38 -47.84
C GLY A 14 -12.77 22.45 -48.58
N LYS A 15 -12.91 22.40 -49.90
CA LYS A 15 -11.97 21.74 -50.83
C LYS A 15 -10.70 22.58 -50.94
N VAL A 16 -9.53 21.97 -50.76
CA VAL A 16 -8.25 22.59 -51.17
C VAL A 16 -7.41 21.55 -51.91
N ASP A 17 -7.00 21.97 -53.11
CA ASP A 17 -6.41 21.17 -54.16
C ASP A 17 -5.03 20.59 -53.83
N ARG A 18 -4.85 19.36 -54.31
CA ARG A 18 -3.65 18.54 -54.21
C ARG A 18 -2.80 18.76 -55.47
N ARG A 19 -1.72 19.55 -55.37
CA ARG A 19 -0.63 19.56 -56.37
C ARG A 19 0.74 19.73 -55.71
N GLN A 20 1.59 18.73 -55.89
CA GLN A 20 3.06 18.78 -55.92
C GLN A 20 3.51 17.80 -57.02
N PRO A 21 4.76 17.78 -57.53
CA PRO A 21 5.97 18.54 -57.13
C PRO A 21 6.77 19.13 -58.32
N ALA A 22 7.72 20.04 -58.05
CA ALA A 22 8.94 20.17 -58.86
C ALA A 22 10.04 20.88 -58.04
N THR A 23 11.20 20.25 -57.93
CA THR A 23 12.50 20.80 -57.49
C THR A 23 13.51 20.57 -58.63
N PRO A 24 14.75 21.12 -58.60
CA PRO A 24 15.30 22.37 -58.04
C PRO A 24 16.05 23.19 -59.14
N PRO A 25 16.69 24.34 -58.83
CA PRO A 25 18.14 24.28 -58.58
C PRO A 25 18.67 25.25 -57.50
N THR A 26 19.57 24.74 -56.67
CA THR A 26 20.66 25.46 -55.96
C THR A 26 21.74 25.85 -57.01
N PRO A 27 22.66 26.83 -56.81
CA PRO A 27 23.15 27.37 -55.54
C PRO A 27 23.37 28.88 -55.49
N GLU A 28 23.30 29.49 -54.30
CA GLU A 28 24.25 30.55 -53.91
C GLU A 28 24.17 30.84 -52.41
N GLU A 29 25.36 31.10 -51.86
CA GLU A 29 25.69 31.15 -50.45
C GLU A 29 24.88 32.23 -49.69
N SER A 30 24.19 31.82 -48.63
CA SER A 30 23.87 32.74 -47.54
C SER A 30 24.34 32.14 -46.22
N LYS A 31 25.18 32.93 -45.55
CA LYS A 31 25.82 32.64 -44.28
C LYS A 31 24.75 32.23 -43.26
N ARG A 32 24.88 31.01 -42.71
CA ARG A 32 24.13 30.59 -41.52
C ARG A 32 24.62 31.40 -40.33
N GLU A 33 23.98 32.53 -40.08
CA GLU A 33 23.96 33.12 -38.75
C GLU A 33 23.22 32.16 -37.82
N LYS A 34 23.92 31.74 -36.77
CA LYS A 34 23.40 30.91 -35.69
C LYS A 34 22.28 31.71 -35.00
N SER A 35 21.03 31.47 -35.37
CA SER A 35 19.89 31.91 -34.58
C SER A 35 19.91 31.13 -33.27
N GLY A 36 20.53 31.73 -32.26
CA GLY A 36 20.42 31.30 -30.87
C GLY A 36 18.93 31.28 -30.52
N VAL A 37 18.37 30.08 -30.41
CA VAL A 37 17.11 29.90 -29.70
C VAL A 37 17.48 30.07 -28.23
N GLU A 38 17.31 31.29 -27.74
CA GLU A 38 17.34 31.59 -26.32
C GLU A 38 16.41 30.61 -25.62
N SER A 39 17.01 29.71 -24.84
CA SER A 39 16.29 28.80 -23.96
C SER A 39 15.50 29.65 -22.97
N ILE A 40 14.18 29.68 -23.14
CA ILE A 40 13.25 30.23 -22.15
C ILE A 40 13.65 29.61 -20.80
N PRO A 41 13.98 30.41 -19.77
CA PRO A 41 14.28 29.87 -18.45
C PRO A 41 13.03 29.13 -17.98
N LYS A 42 13.16 27.80 -17.85
CA LYS A 42 12.12 26.98 -17.25
C LYS A 42 12.02 27.43 -15.79
N ASP A 43 10.86 27.91 -15.38
CA ASP A 43 10.57 28.18 -13.98
C ASP A 43 10.74 26.89 -13.18
N GLU A 44 11.88 26.76 -12.51
CA GLU A 44 12.23 25.57 -11.75
C GLU A 44 11.72 25.73 -10.32
N ILE A 45 10.53 25.18 -10.09
CA ILE A 45 9.90 25.18 -8.76
C ILE A 45 10.71 24.25 -7.84
N HIS A 46 11.59 24.84 -7.05
CA HIS A 46 12.30 24.16 -5.97
C HIS A 46 11.34 23.96 -4.79
N VAL A 47 10.74 22.78 -4.72
CA VAL A 47 9.98 22.38 -3.53
C VAL A 47 10.95 21.77 -2.53
N ASP A 48 11.03 22.37 -1.35
CA ASP A 48 11.78 21.86 -0.21
C ASP A 48 11.43 20.39 0.05
N LYS A 49 12.45 19.56 0.31
CA LYS A 49 12.25 18.11 0.55
C LYS A 49 11.26 17.87 1.68
N GLU A 50 11.35 18.66 2.75
CA GLU A 50 10.45 18.61 3.90
C GLU A 50 8.98 18.81 3.50
N ARG A 51 8.67 19.82 2.67
CA ARG A 51 7.30 20.04 2.18
C ARG A 51 6.77 18.89 1.32
N ARG A 52 7.63 18.23 0.55
CA ARG A 52 7.24 17.05 -0.24
C ARG A 52 6.90 15.86 0.66
N ASP A 53 7.68 15.66 1.70
CA ASP A 53 7.50 14.53 2.62
C ASP A 53 6.28 14.74 3.53
N GLU A 54 6.01 15.98 3.96
CA GLU A 54 4.77 16.34 4.65
C GLU A 54 3.53 16.12 3.77
N ALA A 55 3.56 16.54 2.51
CA ALA A 55 2.46 16.31 1.58
C ALA A 55 2.18 14.82 1.39
N ARG A 56 3.23 14.00 1.23
CA ARG A 56 3.11 12.54 1.17
C ARG A 56 2.52 11.94 2.45
N LEU A 57 2.93 12.45 3.61
CA LEU A 57 2.41 11.97 4.89
C LEU A 57 0.92 12.27 5.02
N VAL A 58 0.48 13.47 4.64
CA VAL A 58 -0.93 13.88 4.67
C VAL A 58 -1.76 13.05 3.69
N ASP A 59 -1.25 12.81 2.48
CA ASP A 59 -1.96 12.01 1.48
C ASP A 59 -2.08 10.54 1.92
N ASN A 60 -1.02 9.97 2.50
CA ASN A 60 -1.08 8.63 3.10
C ASN A 60 -2.09 8.57 4.26
N ALA A 61 -2.12 9.58 5.13
CA ALA A 61 -3.07 9.64 6.22
C ALA A 61 -4.52 9.72 5.73
N ARG A 62 -4.78 10.44 4.63
CA ARG A 62 -6.10 10.50 3.98
C ARG A 62 -6.52 9.16 3.40
N LEU A 63 -5.63 8.48 2.69
CA LEU A 63 -5.90 7.15 2.16
C LEU A 63 -6.24 6.16 3.27
N LEU A 64 -5.49 6.18 4.38
CA LEU A 64 -5.79 5.34 5.54
C LEU A 64 -7.14 5.66 6.17
N LEU A 65 -7.56 6.93 6.20
CA LEU A 65 -8.89 7.33 6.69
C LEU A 65 -10.01 6.87 5.77
N ASP A 66 -9.81 6.91 4.45
CA ASP A 66 -10.78 6.45 3.45
C ASP A 66 -10.91 4.91 3.43
N GLU A 67 -9.85 4.19 3.81
CA GLU A 67 -9.84 2.73 3.98
C GLU A 67 -10.51 2.28 5.28
N LEU A 68 -10.66 3.17 6.27
CA LEU A 68 -11.37 2.82 7.49
C LEU A 68 -12.84 2.56 7.17
N PRO A 69 -13.40 1.42 7.61
CA PRO A 69 -14.80 1.14 7.37
C PRO A 69 -15.64 2.24 8.03
N GLU A 70 -16.56 2.83 7.26
CA GLU A 70 -17.48 3.84 7.77
C GLU A 70 -18.23 3.28 8.99
N VAL A 71 -17.82 3.71 10.19
CA VAL A 71 -18.43 3.28 11.44
C VAL A 71 -19.77 4.01 11.54
N ARG A 72 -20.82 3.38 11.02
CA ARG A 72 -22.19 3.89 11.13
C ARG A 72 -22.54 4.02 12.61
N SER A 73 -22.74 5.26 13.07
CA SER A 73 -23.12 5.61 14.45
C SER A 73 -24.23 4.71 14.99
N ASP A 74 -25.20 4.37 14.13
CA ASP A 74 -26.34 3.52 14.45
C ASP A 74 -25.94 2.12 14.94
N LYS A 75 -24.88 1.54 14.36
CA LYS A 75 -24.36 0.22 14.78
C LYS A 75 -23.71 0.32 16.17
N VAL A 76 -23.03 1.42 16.45
CA VAL A 76 -22.39 1.67 17.74
C VAL A 76 -23.44 1.88 18.82
N GLU A 77 -24.48 2.68 18.55
CA GLU A 77 -25.59 2.87 19.48
C GLU A 77 -26.33 1.56 19.77
N LEU A 78 -26.59 0.75 18.74
CA LEU A 78 -27.20 -0.56 18.90
C LEU A 78 -26.34 -1.49 19.76
N ALA A 79 -25.01 -1.49 19.55
CA ALA A 79 -24.07 -2.27 20.35
C ALA A 79 -24.07 -1.83 21.82
N LYS A 80 -24.05 -0.52 22.08
CA LYS A 80 -24.15 0.03 23.44
C LYS A 80 -25.41 -0.44 24.17
N ARG A 81 -26.59 -0.32 23.52
CA ARG A 81 -27.86 -0.80 24.09
C ARG A 81 -27.86 -2.29 24.38
N ARG A 82 -27.25 -3.10 23.50
CA ARG A 82 -27.11 -4.56 23.72
C ARG A 82 -26.18 -4.89 24.88
N LEU A 83 -25.13 -4.10 25.08
CA LEU A 83 -24.21 -4.27 26.19
C LEU A 83 -24.89 -3.94 27.53
N GLU A 84 -25.60 -2.81 27.60
CA GLU A 84 -26.41 -2.44 28.79
C GLU A 84 -27.49 -3.49 29.10
N ALA A 85 -28.09 -4.11 28.09
CA ALA A 85 -29.10 -5.15 28.24
C ALA A 85 -28.53 -6.54 28.56
N GLY A 86 -27.22 -6.69 28.78
CA GLY A 86 -26.56 -7.97 29.07
C GLY A 86 -26.72 -8.99 27.93
N TYR A 87 -26.90 -8.53 26.69
CA TYR A 87 -27.14 -9.42 25.54
C TYR A 87 -25.96 -10.37 25.28
N TYR A 88 -24.73 -9.89 25.50
CA TYR A 88 -23.50 -10.65 25.27
C TYR A 88 -23.19 -11.64 26.39
N ASP A 89 -23.79 -11.49 27.56
CA ASP A 89 -23.63 -12.42 28.69
C ASP A 89 -24.50 -13.68 28.55
N ARG A 90 -25.41 -13.68 27.56
CA ARG A 90 -26.29 -14.82 27.30
C ARG A 90 -25.46 -16.01 26.80
N PRO A 91 -25.68 -17.23 27.34
CA PRO A 91 -24.88 -18.41 26.99
C PRO A 91 -24.96 -18.76 25.51
N GLU A 92 -26.11 -18.51 24.88
CA GLU A 92 -26.31 -18.71 23.44
C GLU A 92 -25.43 -17.78 22.58
N VAL A 93 -25.23 -16.54 23.01
CA VAL A 93 -24.43 -15.54 22.30
C VAL A 93 -22.94 -15.83 22.51
N LEU A 94 -22.55 -16.20 23.72
CA LEU A 94 -21.20 -16.65 24.03
C LEU A 94 -20.83 -17.90 23.21
N GLY A 95 -21.69 -18.91 23.16
CA GLY A 95 -21.46 -20.13 22.39
C GLY A 95 -21.32 -19.86 20.89
N LYS A 96 -22.18 -19.00 20.31
CA LYS A 96 -22.07 -18.59 18.90
C LYS A 96 -20.79 -17.81 18.62
N THR A 97 -20.38 -16.94 19.55
CA THR A 97 -19.14 -16.14 19.42
C THR A 97 -17.92 -17.05 19.50
N ALA A 98 -17.87 -17.95 20.48
CA ALA A 98 -16.80 -18.93 20.64
C ALA A 98 -16.67 -19.84 19.41
N GLY A 99 -17.79 -20.33 18.87
CA GLY A 99 -17.80 -21.13 17.64
C GLY A 99 -17.20 -20.37 16.45
N LYS A 100 -17.59 -19.12 16.24
CA LYS A 100 -17.04 -18.29 15.16
C LYS A 100 -15.54 -18.00 15.31
N ILE A 101 -15.06 -17.80 16.54
CA ILE A 101 -13.64 -17.60 16.81
C ILE A 101 -12.86 -18.85 16.41
N LEU A 102 -13.33 -20.03 16.84
CA LEU A 102 -12.72 -21.32 16.48
C LEU A 102 -12.74 -21.57 14.96
N ASP A 103 -13.83 -21.19 14.28
CA ASP A 103 -13.94 -21.27 12.83
C ASP A 103 -12.95 -20.33 12.13
N SER A 104 -12.76 -19.10 12.65
CA SER A 104 -11.80 -18.14 12.08
C SER A 104 -10.34 -18.57 12.26
N GLU A 105 -9.97 -19.12 13.41
CA GLU A 105 -8.61 -19.66 13.63
C GLU A 105 -8.33 -20.87 12.74
N SER A 106 -9.38 -21.64 12.41
CA SER A 106 -9.28 -22.76 11.48
C SER A 106 -9.05 -22.27 10.04
N GLN A 107 -9.56 -21.09 9.68
CA GLN A 107 -9.37 -20.47 8.36
C GLN A 107 -8.04 -19.72 8.23
N GLU A 108 -7.51 -19.12 9.29
CA GLU A 108 -6.18 -18.47 9.27
C GLU A 108 -5.03 -19.46 9.04
N LYS A 109 -5.21 -20.74 9.42
CA LYS A 109 -4.26 -21.82 9.07
C LYS A 109 -4.25 -22.17 7.58
N ALA A 110 -5.17 -21.65 6.78
CA ALA A 110 -5.29 -21.91 5.34
C ALA A 110 -4.74 -20.79 4.45
N ILE A 111 -4.15 -19.73 5.02
CA ILE A 111 -3.38 -18.76 4.22
C ILE A 111 -1.97 -19.35 4.01
N PRO A 112 -1.61 -19.83 2.81
CA PRO A 112 -0.22 -20.11 2.54
C PRO A 112 0.52 -18.78 2.65
N ILE A 113 1.34 -18.65 3.68
CA ILE A 113 2.29 -17.55 3.82
C ILE A 113 3.18 -17.63 2.58
N LYS A 114 2.88 -16.80 1.58
CA LYS A 114 3.86 -16.43 0.56
C LYS A 114 4.86 -15.55 1.30
N VAL A 115 5.91 -16.18 1.82
CA VAL A 115 7.10 -15.49 2.30
C VAL A 115 7.72 -14.86 1.05
N GLU A 116 7.41 -13.59 0.81
CA GLU A 116 8.24 -12.80 -0.08
C GLU A 116 9.59 -12.64 0.60
N ASP A 117 10.63 -13.01 -0.13
CA ASP A 117 12.02 -13.09 0.30
C ASP A 117 12.53 -11.72 0.78
N ASP A 118 12.38 -11.43 2.07
CA ASP A 118 13.00 -10.28 2.71
C ASP A 118 14.48 -10.60 3.02
N ALA A 119 15.27 -10.60 1.94
CA ALA A 119 16.72 -10.76 1.95
C ALA A 119 17.41 -9.56 2.63
N GLY A 120 17.32 -9.46 3.96
CA GLY A 120 17.93 -8.31 4.64
C GLY A 120 18.34 -8.49 6.10
N ARG A 121 17.74 -9.44 6.84
CA ARG A 121 17.99 -9.52 8.30
C ARG A 121 18.95 -10.65 8.65
N LYS A 122 20.24 -10.41 8.48
CA LYS A 122 21.31 -11.29 8.99
C LYS A 122 21.32 -11.25 10.53
N THR A 123 20.51 -12.09 11.15
CA THR A 123 20.72 -12.49 12.54
C THR A 123 21.92 -13.44 12.59
N THR A 124 22.91 -13.07 13.40
CA THR A 124 24.11 -13.85 13.68
C THR A 124 23.76 -15.09 14.51
N SER A 125 23.18 -16.10 13.85
CA SER A 125 23.05 -17.45 14.43
C SER A 125 22.87 -18.46 13.30
N GLY A 126 23.99 -19.03 12.83
CA GLY A 126 24.06 -20.30 12.12
C GLY A 126 23.35 -20.39 10.76
N ASN A 127 24.06 -20.96 9.77
CA ASN A 127 23.53 -21.34 8.46
C ASN A 127 22.48 -22.46 8.56
N LEU A 128 21.32 -22.17 9.15
CA LEU A 128 20.14 -23.04 9.12
C LEU A 128 19.09 -22.37 8.25
N ARG A 129 18.51 -23.14 7.31
CA ARG A 129 17.39 -22.67 6.51
C ARG A 129 16.24 -22.30 7.45
N GLU A 130 15.45 -21.29 7.10
CA GLU A 130 14.43 -20.74 7.99
C GLU A 130 13.43 -21.79 8.50
N GLY A 131 13.09 -22.78 7.67
CA GLY A 131 12.27 -23.94 8.09
C GLY A 131 12.94 -24.84 9.14
N GLU A 132 14.25 -25.06 9.04
CA GLU A 132 15.02 -25.87 10.01
C GLU A 132 15.14 -25.15 11.36
N ARG A 133 15.20 -23.81 11.34
CA ARG A 133 15.17 -22.99 12.57
C ARG A 133 13.85 -23.14 13.30
N ALA A 134 12.73 -23.09 12.58
CA ALA A 134 11.40 -23.25 13.17
C ALA A 134 11.23 -24.64 13.80
N GLU A 135 11.69 -25.70 13.13
CA GLU A 135 11.67 -27.05 13.69
C GLU A 135 12.56 -27.18 14.93
N GLN A 136 13.75 -26.59 14.91
CA GLN A 136 14.65 -26.60 16.06
C GLN A 136 14.04 -25.89 17.27
N ILE A 137 13.38 -24.75 17.06
CA ILE A 137 12.68 -24.02 18.12
C ILE A 137 11.56 -24.88 18.70
N ARG A 138 10.76 -25.54 17.85
CA ARG A 138 9.70 -26.45 18.31
C ARG A 138 10.25 -27.61 19.13
N ARG A 139 11.36 -28.21 18.72
CA ARG A 139 12.03 -29.28 19.49
C ARG A 139 12.52 -28.78 20.85
N ARG A 140 13.14 -27.60 20.90
CA ARG A 140 13.62 -26.98 22.14
C ARG A 140 12.48 -26.60 23.08
N LEU A 141 11.37 -26.13 22.53
CA LEU A 141 10.16 -25.82 23.29
C LEU A 141 9.58 -27.10 23.92
N GLY A 142 9.46 -28.17 23.14
CA GLY A 142 9.00 -29.48 23.63
C GLY A 142 9.96 -30.15 24.61
N SER A 143 11.24 -29.79 24.62
CA SER A 143 12.24 -30.34 25.54
C SER A 143 12.39 -29.53 26.83
N GLY A 144 11.59 -28.49 27.05
CA GLY A 144 11.73 -27.60 28.21
C GLY A 144 13.05 -26.80 28.23
N TYR A 145 13.71 -26.65 27.07
CA TYR A 145 15.01 -25.96 26.99
C TYR A 145 14.96 -24.53 27.52
N TYR A 146 13.85 -23.82 27.27
CA TYR A 146 13.66 -22.44 27.74
C TYR A 146 13.28 -22.33 29.21
N GLU A 147 12.95 -23.45 29.86
CA GLU A 147 12.62 -23.50 31.29
C GLU A 147 13.87 -23.76 32.15
N GLN A 148 15.00 -24.12 31.53
CA GLN A 148 16.27 -24.32 32.22
C GLN A 148 16.75 -22.99 32.82
N ALA A 149 17.10 -23.01 34.11
CA ALA A 149 17.53 -21.81 34.85
C ALA A 149 18.73 -21.10 34.19
N GLU A 150 19.67 -21.87 33.63
CA GLU A 150 20.83 -21.34 32.90
C GLU A 150 20.42 -20.50 31.68
N ILE A 151 19.40 -20.95 30.93
CA ILE A 151 18.91 -20.27 29.73
C ILE A 151 18.14 -19.00 30.10
N LEU A 152 17.38 -19.03 31.20
CA LEU A 152 16.70 -17.85 31.73
C LEU A 152 17.70 -16.78 32.17
N ASP A 153 18.74 -17.17 32.91
CA ASP A 153 19.79 -16.27 33.36
C ASP A 153 20.58 -15.67 32.19
N GLU A 154 20.93 -16.48 31.18
CA GLU A 154 21.58 -15.99 29.96
C GLU A 154 20.69 -14.97 29.22
N THR A 155 19.40 -15.29 29.11
CA THR A 155 18.41 -14.42 28.44
C THR A 155 18.27 -13.09 29.21
N ALA A 156 18.16 -13.14 30.53
CA ALA A 156 18.09 -11.96 31.38
C ALA A 156 19.33 -11.07 31.21
N ARG A 157 20.54 -11.65 31.24
CA ARG A 157 21.80 -10.91 31.00
C ARG A 157 21.84 -10.26 29.63
N ARG A 158 21.34 -10.93 28.59
CA ARG A 158 21.31 -10.41 27.22
C ARG A 158 20.35 -9.22 27.08
N ILE A 159 19.18 -9.30 27.73
CA ILE A 159 18.20 -8.21 27.75
C ILE A 159 18.79 -6.98 28.46
N LEU A 160 19.42 -7.19 29.62
CA LEU A 160 20.07 -6.12 30.36
C LEU A 160 21.20 -5.45 29.55
N LYS A 161 22.06 -6.24 28.90
CA LYS A 161 23.15 -5.73 28.05
C LYS A 161 22.68 -4.95 26.82
N LYS A 162 21.46 -5.20 26.32
CA LYS A 162 20.92 -4.49 25.15
C LYS A 162 20.33 -3.12 25.51
N ASN A 163 19.96 -2.91 26.77
CA ASN A 163 19.29 -1.71 27.26
C ASN A 163 20.24 -0.74 27.98
N THR A 164 21.53 -1.07 28.03
CA THR A 164 22.64 -0.22 28.48
C THR A 164 23.47 0.23 27.29
#